data_AF-A0A662A650-F1
#
_entry.id   AF-A0A662A650-F1
#
_cell.length_a   1.000
_cell.length_b   1.000
_cell.length_c   1.000
_cell.angle_alpha   90.00
_cell.angle_beta   90.00
_cell.angle_gamma   90.00
#
_symmetry.space_group_name_H-M   'P 1'
#
loop_
_entity.id
_entity.type
_entity.pdbx_description
1 polymer ?
#
loop_
_entity_poly.entity_id
_entity_poly.type
_entity_poly.pdbx_seq_one_letter_code
_entity_poly.pdbx_strand_id
1 'polypeptide(L)'
;RAIFLTSLTTVAGLSPLLLEKSRQAQFLKPMAISISYGIIIATFLTLLMLPLLLSAGNSIKVFIKWMKTGDKITKEEVERANIELNSEKDALQ
;
A
#
# COMPACT_ATOMS: atom_id res chain seq x y z
N ARG A 1 -0.99 -13.22 8.03
CA ARG A 1 -0.83 -11.80 7.65
C ARG A 1 -2.19 -11.26 7.20
N ALA A 2 -2.58 -10.04 7.60
CA ALA A 2 -3.90 -9.47 7.34
C ALA A 2 -4.30 -9.48 5.84
N ILE A 3 -3.36 -9.25 4.93
CA ILE A 3 -3.58 -9.16 3.48
C ILE A 3 -4.17 -10.48 2.90
N PHE A 4 -3.71 -11.64 3.37
CA PHE A 4 -4.24 -12.94 2.93
C PHE A 4 -5.66 -13.19 3.46
N LEU A 5 -5.94 -12.73 4.68
CA LEU A 5 -7.26 -12.90 5.29
C LEU A 5 -8.31 -12.02 4.60
N THR A 6 -7.95 -10.76 4.29
CA THR A 6 -8.83 -9.82 3.59
C THR A 6 -9.18 -10.31 2.19
N SER A 7 -8.19 -10.76 1.41
CA SER A 7 -8.44 -11.31 0.07
C SER A 7 -9.32 -12.56 0.11
N LEU A 8 -9.09 -13.47 1.05
CA LEU A 8 -9.93 -14.66 1.25
C LEU A 8 -11.38 -14.28 1.59
N THR A 9 -11.58 -13.31 2.48
CA THR A 9 -12.91 -12.81 2.84
C THR A 9 -13.63 -12.14 1.65
N THR A 10 -12.91 -11.46 0.75
CA THR A 10 -13.53 -10.87 -0.46
C THR A 10 -14.05 -11.96 -1.39
N VAL A 11 -13.27 -13.02 -1.63
CA VAL A 11 -13.69 -14.14 -2.48
C VAL A 11 -14.83 -14.92 -1.83
N ALA A 12 -14.76 -15.15 -0.52
CA ALA A 12 -15.82 -15.80 0.23
C ALA A 12 -17.12 -14.98 0.23
N GLY A 13 -17.04 -13.65 0.34
CA GLY A 13 -18.19 -12.74 0.32
C GLY A 13 -18.90 -12.68 -1.05
N LEU A 14 -18.19 -12.92 -2.15
CA LEU A 14 -18.77 -13.01 -3.49
C LEU A 14 -19.38 -14.39 -3.78
N SER A 15 -19.07 -15.42 -3.00
CA SER A 15 -19.59 -16.79 -3.18
C SER A 15 -21.13 -16.90 -3.10
N PRO A 16 -21.86 -16.28 -2.15
CA PRO A 16 -23.32 -16.34 -2.13
C PRO A 16 -23.97 -15.73 -3.38
N LEU A 17 -23.37 -14.67 -3.93
CA LEU A 17 -23.80 -14.04 -5.18
C LEU A 17 -23.67 -14.96 -6.40
N LEU A 18 -22.75 -15.92 -6.38
CA LEU A 18 -22.57 -16.91 -7.46
C LEU A 18 -23.63 -18.03 -7.42
N LEU A 19 -24.22 -18.28 -6.24
CA LEU A 19 -25.24 -19.32 -5.99
C LEU A 19 -26.65 -18.86 -6.39
N GLU A 20 -26.89 -17.55 -6.43
CA GLU A 20 -28.15 -16.97 -6.88
C GLU A 20 -28.39 -17.25 -8.39
N LYS A 21 -29.55 -17.80 -8.73
CA LYS A 21 -29.93 -18.16 -10.13
C LYS A 21 -30.76 -17.07 -10.83
N SER A 22 -30.82 -15.86 -10.27
CA SER A 22 -31.51 -14.72 -10.88
C SER A 22 -30.84 -14.27 -12.19
N ARG A 23 -31.63 -13.73 -13.13
CA ARG A 23 -31.14 -13.11 -14.37
C ARG A 23 -30.18 -11.95 -14.11
N GLN A 24 -30.31 -11.26 -12.97
CA GLN A 24 -29.36 -10.23 -12.54
C GLN A 24 -28.01 -10.83 -12.07
N ALA A 25 -28.02 -11.99 -11.44
CA ALA A 25 -26.81 -12.67 -10.99
C ALA A 25 -25.96 -13.22 -12.15
N GLN A 26 -26.58 -13.49 -13.31
CA GLN A 26 -25.85 -13.90 -14.52
C GLN A 26 -24.93 -12.81 -15.07
N PHE A 27 -25.30 -11.53 -14.93
CA PHE A 27 -24.42 -10.41 -15.29
C PHE A 27 -23.29 -10.18 -14.28
N LEU A 28 -23.54 -10.49 -13.00
CA LEU A 28 -22.58 -10.28 -11.93
C LEU A 28 -21.53 -11.41 -11.84
N LYS A 29 -21.87 -12.60 -12.33
CA LYS A 29 -20.98 -13.77 -12.39
C LYS A 29 -19.64 -13.50 -13.11
N PRO A 30 -19.60 -12.98 -14.37
CA PRO A 30 -18.33 -12.68 -15.05
C PRO A 30 -17.54 -11.55 -14.39
N MET A 31 -18.23 -10.58 -13.79
CA MET A 31 -17.60 -9.47 -13.05
C MET A 31 -16.89 -9.99 -11.79
N ALA A 32 -17.56 -10.83 -10.99
CA ALA A 32 -17.01 -11.39 -9.75
C ALA A 32 -15.79 -12.29 -10.01
N ILE A 33 -15.79 -13.06 -11.10
CA ILE A 33 -14.65 -13.91 -11.50
C ILE A 33 -13.43 -13.04 -11.83
N SER A 34 -13.63 -11.97 -12.60
CA SER A 34 -12.56 -11.04 -12.99
C SER A 34 -11.92 -10.37 -11.78
N ILE A 35 -12.75 -9.89 -10.85
CA ILE A 35 -12.28 -9.22 -9.62
C ILE A 35 -11.55 -10.21 -8.71
N SER A 36 -12.08 -11.43 -8.53
CA SER A 36 -11.45 -12.43 -7.65
C SER A 36 -10.05 -12.81 -8.14
N TYR A 37 -9.89 -13.07 -9.44
CA TYR A 37 -8.58 -13.34 -10.04
C TYR A 37 -7.65 -12.12 -9.94
N GLY A 38 -8.17 -10.92 -10.22
CA GLY A 38 -7.43 -9.67 -10.12
C GLY A 38 -6.88 -9.43 -8.71
N ILE A 39 -7.68 -9.66 -7.67
CA ILE A 39 -7.27 -9.47 -6.26
C ILE A 39 -6.20 -10.47 -5.85
N ILE A 40 -6.29 -11.74 -6.29
CA ILE A 40 -5.27 -12.74 -5.98
C ILE A 40 -3.92 -12.31 -6.56
N ILE A 41 -3.87 -11.96 -7.86
CA ILE A 41 -2.64 -11.52 -8.53
C ILE A 41 -2.14 -10.20 -7.92
N ALA A 42 -3.04 -9.24 -7.71
CA ALA A 42 -2.71 -7.95 -7.10
C ALA A 42 -2.15 -8.11 -5.68
N THR A 43 -2.60 -9.10 -4.92
CA THR A 43 -2.07 -9.38 -3.57
C THR A 43 -0.61 -9.81 -3.63
N PHE A 44 -0.25 -10.70 -4.56
CA PHE A 44 1.16 -11.08 -4.76
C PHE A 44 2.00 -9.92 -5.27
N LEU A 45 1.46 -9.17 -6.25
CA LEU A 45 2.14 -8.02 -6.82
C LEU A 45 2.39 -6.93 -5.77
N THR A 46 1.37 -6.56 -4.99
CA THR A 46 1.46 -5.52 -3.95
C THR A 46 2.40 -5.91 -2.82
N LEU A 47 2.51 -7.20 -2.46
CA LEU A 47 3.48 -7.64 -1.45
C LEU A 47 4.93 -7.32 -1.84
N LEU A 48 5.24 -7.34 -3.13
CA LEU A 48 6.55 -6.97 -3.70
C LEU A 48 6.64 -5.46 -4.00
N MET A 49 5.59 -4.90 -4.62
CA MET A 49 5.56 -3.53 -5.12
C MET A 49 5.51 -2.50 -3.99
N LEU A 50 4.76 -2.77 -2.91
CA LEU A 50 4.61 -1.87 -1.78
C LEU A 50 5.95 -1.56 -1.06
N PRO A 51 6.77 -2.55 -0.65
CA PRO A 51 8.05 -2.26 -0.02
C PRO A 51 9.04 -1.57 -0.98
N LEU A 52 9.02 -1.93 -2.27
CA LEU A 52 9.81 -1.24 -3.30
C LEU A 52 9.40 0.23 -3.43
N LEU A 53 8.11 0.51 -3.49
CA LEU A 53 7.59 1.86 -3.63
C LEU A 53 7.88 2.72 -2.40
N LEU A 54 7.72 2.17 -1.19
CA LEU A 54 8.06 2.86 0.05
C LEU A 54 9.56 3.18 0.14
N SER A 55 10.42 2.22 -0.21
CA SER A 55 11.88 2.41 -0.21
C SER A 55 12.34 3.42 -1.27
N ALA A 56 11.77 3.34 -2.48
CA ALA A 56 12.04 4.28 -3.56
C ALA A 56 11.55 5.69 -3.18
N GLY A 57 10.33 5.81 -2.65
CA GLY A 57 9.78 7.08 -2.17
C GLY A 57 10.63 7.72 -1.08
N ASN A 58 11.14 6.92 -0.13
CA ASN A 58 12.07 7.42 0.88
C ASN A 58 13.39 7.92 0.25
N SER A 59 13.94 7.16 -0.69
CA SER A 59 15.18 7.52 -1.38
C SER A 59 15.04 8.81 -2.20
N ILE A 60 13.89 9.02 -2.85
CA ILE A 60 13.57 10.25 -3.59
C ILE A 60 13.49 11.45 -2.64
N LYS A 61 12.86 11.30 -1.47
CA LYS A 61 12.77 12.38 -0.48
C LYS A 61 14.14 12.81 0.02
N VAL A 62 15.01 11.85 0.33
CA VAL A 62 16.41 12.14 0.70
C VAL A 62 17.15 12.84 -0.43
N PHE A 63 16.99 12.37 -1.67
CA PHE A 63 17.65 12.95 -2.83
C PHE A 63 17.21 14.41 -3.10
N ILE A 64 15.91 14.70 -3.00
CA ILE A 64 15.38 16.07 -3.16
C ILE A 64 15.90 16.99 -2.04
N LYS A 65 15.94 16.51 -0.79
CA LYS A 65 16.44 17.30 0.35
C LYS A 65 17.95 17.53 0.22
N TRP A 66 18.71 16.53 -0.21
CA TRP A 66 20.13 16.66 -0.52
C TRP A 66 20.39 17.69 -1.63
N MET A 67 19.62 17.67 -2.72
CA MET A 67 19.76 18.67 -3.79
C MET A 67 19.47 20.10 -3.33
N LYS A 68 18.58 20.29 -2.34
CA LYS A 68 18.25 21.62 -1.82
C LYS A 68 19.22 22.11 -0.74
N THR A 69 19.74 21.20 0.09
CA THR A 69 20.54 21.56 1.28
C THR A 69 22.04 21.33 1.07
N GLY A 70 22.46 20.57 0.05
CA GLY A 70 23.86 20.26 -0.26
C GLY A 70 24.55 19.30 0.72
N ASP A 71 23.91 19.02 1.85
CA ASP A 71 24.45 18.23 2.96
C ASP A 71 23.96 16.78 2.93
N LYS A 72 24.79 15.83 3.40
CA LYS A 72 24.52 14.38 3.31
C LYS A 72 23.47 13.96 4.35
N ILE A 73 22.20 14.20 4.04
CA ILE A 73 21.08 13.86 4.92
C ILE A 73 20.92 12.34 5.04
N THR A 74 20.84 11.85 6.27
CA THR A 74 20.62 10.43 6.57
C THR A 74 19.14 10.09 6.38
N LYS A 75 18.82 8.86 5.94
CA LYS A 75 17.42 8.39 5.71
C LYS A 75 16.51 8.56 6.94
N GLU A 76 17.10 8.67 8.13
CA GLU A 76 16.43 8.84 9.42
C GLU A 76 16.01 10.30 9.68
N GLU A 77 16.70 11.30 9.12
CA GLU A 77 16.41 12.74 9.33
C GLU A 77 15.21 13.28 8.51
N VAL A 78 14.67 12.47 7.60
CA VAL A 78 13.42 12.78 6.87
C VAL A 78 12.20 12.12 7.49
N GLU A 79 12.37 11.29 8.53
CA GLU A 79 11.25 10.79 9.30
C GLU A 79 10.69 11.87 10.21
N ARG A 80 9.35 11.92 10.33
CA ARG A 80 8.66 12.92 11.15
C ARG A 80 9.14 12.93 12.60
N ALA A 81 9.38 11.75 13.17
CA ALA A 81 9.84 11.64 14.55
C ALA A 81 11.17 12.40 14.79
N ASN A 82 12.13 12.32 13.86
CA ASN A 82 13.40 13.04 14.00
C ASN A 82 13.29 14.53 13.64
N ILE A 83 12.41 14.89 12.70
CA ILE A 83 12.14 16.31 12.39
C ILE A 83 11.54 17.00 13.62
N GLU A 84 10.59 16.35 14.30
CA GLU A 84 9.95 16.84 15.52
C GLU A 84 10.98 16.94 16.66
N LEU A 85 11.80 15.89 16.88
CA LEU A 85 12.87 15.91 17.89
C LEU A 85 13.92 17.01 17.65
N ASN A 86 14.32 17.26 16.40
CA ASN A 86 15.23 18.36 16.09
C ASN A 86 14.56 19.72 16.29
N SER A 87 13.27 19.86 15.96
CA SER A 87 12.55 21.10 16.21
C SER A 87 12.35 21.39 17.71
N GLU A 88 12.16 20.36 18.54
CA GLU A 88 12.16 20.52 20.01
C GLU A 88 13.55 20.92 20.53
N LYS A 89 14.62 20.32 20.01
CA LYS A 89 16.00 20.71 20.38
C LYS A 89 16.31 22.16 19.99
N ASP A 90 15.88 22.60 18.81
CA ASP A 90 16.06 23.97 18.34
C ASP A 90 15.18 24.98 19.12
N ALA A 91 14.01 24.54 19.62
CA ALA A 91 13.13 25.39 20.44
C ALA A 91 13.59 25.50 21.91
N LEU A 92 14.43 24.57 22.37
CA LEU A 92 15.03 24.55 23.70
C LEU A 92 16.42 25.23 23.75
N GLN A 93 17.01 25.58 22.60
CA GLN A 93 18.22 26.42 22.46
C GLN A 93 17.86 27.90 22.31
#